data_AF-A0A8S3RCF9-F1
#
_entry.id   AF-A0A8S3RCF9-F1
#
_cell.length_a   1.000
_cell.length_b   1.000
_cell.length_c   1.000
_cell.angle_alpha   90.00
_cell.angle_beta   90.00
_cell.angle_gamma   90.00
#
_symmetry.space_group_name_H-M   'P 1'
#
loop_
_entity.id
_entity.type
_entity.pdbx_description
1 polymer ?
#
loop_
_entity_poly.entity_id
_entity_poly.type
_entity_poly.pdbx_seq_one_letter_code
_entity_poly.pdbx_strand_id
1 'polypeptide(L)'
;MTSETYAEDIRSQISDSQTFGTNYYGPTFYDDVTTGTAHLSVLAPNGDAVSVTSTINLYFGSKVVGSRTGIIFNNEMDDFSTPNTVNSFGVPASPANFIKPENVHCPQCVQVTALTQWLGMGIKEAIDHRRLHHQLLPAHIDVEKGFPQYILDGLIRLGHNITLKDSAGCVVQGILQQQEGVVTANSDYRKHGQPDGY
;
A
#
# COMPACT_ATOMS: atom_id res chain seq x y z
N MET A 1 -5.96 12.50 12.99
CA MET A 1 -6.25 11.12 12.54
C MET A 1 -5.52 10.05 13.35
N THR A 2 -4.54 10.38 14.19
CA THR A 2 -3.80 9.41 15.03
C THR A 2 -4.20 9.44 16.51
N SER A 3 -5.26 10.17 16.89
CA SER A 3 -5.73 10.21 18.28
C SER A 3 -6.48 8.94 18.64
N GLU A 4 -6.35 8.50 19.89
CA GLU A 4 -7.02 7.30 20.40
C GLU A 4 -8.54 7.39 20.26
N THR A 5 -9.13 8.54 20.59
CA THR A 5 -10.58 8.78 20.46
C THR A 5 -11.07 8.59 19.03
N TYR A 6 -10.32 9.08 18.05
CA TYR A 6 -10.66 8.91 16.64
C TYR A 6 -10.54 7.44 16.21
N ALA A 7 -9.52 6.73 16.70
CA ALA A 7 -9.37 5.30 16.44
C ALA A 7 -10.51 4.47 17.06
N GLU A 8 -10.96 4.83 18.27
CA GLU A 8 -12.11 4.20 18.93
C GLU A 8 -13.43 4.46 18.17
N ASP A 9 -13.65 5.69 17.71
CA ASP A 9 -14.82 6.05 16.91
C ASP A 9 -14.89 5.23 15.60
N ILE A 10 -13.75 5.07 14.91
CA ILE A 10 -13.67 4.24 13.70
C ILE A 10 -13.85 2.75 14.04
N ARG A 11 -13.21 2.27 15.11
CA ARG A 11 -13.35 0.88 15.57
C ARG A 11 -14.80 0.53 15.91
N SER A 12 -15.57 1.47 16.47
CA SER A 12 -16.98 1.26 16.82
C SER A 12 -17.88 0.99 15.61
N GLN A 13 -17.42 1.34 14.41
CA GLN A 13 -18.13 1.09 13.14
C GLN A 13 -17.77 -0.27 12.51
N ILE A 14 -16.83 -1.01 13.09
CA ILE A 14 -16.44 -2.34 12.63
C ILE A 14 -17.33 -3.38 13.31
N SER A 15 -17.98 -4.23 12.52
CA SER A 15 -18.77 -5.37 13.02
C SER A 15 -18.05 -6.68 12.74
N ASP A 16 -17.97 -7.54 13.76
CA ASP A 16 -17.43 -8.90 13.62
C ASP A 16 -18.36 -9.85 12.86
N SER A 17 -19.60 -9.41 12.57
CA SER A 17 -20.65 -10.27 12.00
C SER A 17 -21.00 -9.98 10.55
N GLN A 18 -20.67 -8.79 10.04
CA GLN A 18 -20.98 -8.39 8.67
C GLN A 18 -20.19 -7.16 8.23
N THR A 19 -20.04 -6.99 6.93
CA THR A 19 -19.65 -5.73 6.30
C THR A 19 -20.88 -4.91 5.92
N PHE A 20 -20.74 -3.58 5.87
CA PHE A 20 -21.81 -2.69 5.47
C PHE A 20 -21.57 -2.13 4.06
N GLY A 21 -22.63 -1.62 3.42
CA GLY A 21 -22.48 -0.92 2.15
C GLY A 21 -21.65 0.35 2.30
N THR A 22 -21.01 0.79 1.22
CA THR A 22 -20.10 1.95 1.20
C THR A 22 -20.70 3.20 1.85
N ASN A 23 -21.99 3.48 1.61
CA ASN A 23 -22.73 4.60 2.19
C ASN A 23 -22.68 4.67 3.73
N TYR A 24 -22.53 3.53 4.42
CA TYR A 24 -22.39 3.47 5.88
C TYR A 24 -21.09 4.15 6.34
N TYR A 25 -20.02 4.02 5.56
CA TYR A 25 -18.70 4.58 5.87
C TYR A 25 -18.48 5.98 5.27
N GLY A 26 -19.45 6.49 4.48
CA GLY A 26 -19.46 7.85 3.95
C GLY A 26 -18.37 8.25 2.93
N PRO A 27 -17.91 7.37 2.01
CA PRO A 27 -16.93 7.79 1.02
C PRO A 27 -17.52 8.77 0.01
N THR A 28 -16.70 9.70 -0.45
CA THR A 28 -17.11 10.74 -1.42
C THR A 28 -16.33 10.69 -2.73
N PHE A 29 -15.21 9.97 -2.81
CA PHE A 29 -14.31 9.98 -3.97
C PHE A 29 -13.58 8.65 -4.15
N TYR A 30 -13.23 8.32 -5.41
CA TYR A 30 -12.44 7.15 -5.77
C TYR A 30 -11.59 7.43 -7.02
N ASP A 31 -10.40 6.83 -7.10
CA ASP A 31 -9.53 6.84 -8.27
C ASP A 31 -8.86 5.46 -8.48
N ASP A 32 -8.87 4.94 -9.72
CA ASP A 32 -8.45 3.57 -10.07
C ASP A 32 -6.98 3.49 -10.52
N VAL A 33 -6.16 4.50 -10.22
CA VAL A 33 -4.81 4.57 -10.78
C VAL A 33 -3.84 3.70 -9.98
N THR A 34 -3.34 2.64 -10.62
CA THR A 34 -2.22 1.83 -10.11
C THR A 34 -0.90 2.38 -10.66
N THR A 35 -0.04 2.93 -9.80
CA THR A 35 1.22 3.58 -10.17
C THR A 35 2.44 2.71 -9.89
N GLY A 36 3.61 3.13 -10.39
CA GLY A 36 4.87 2.39 -10.25
C GLY A 36 5.86 3.11 -9.35
N THR A 37 6.05 2.58 -8.14
CA THR A 37 7.00 3.11 -7.15
C THR A 37 8.12 2.12 -6.87
N ALA A 38 9.33 2.62 -6.60
CA ALA A 38 10.47 1.85 -6.12
C ALA A 38 10.72 2.12 -4.62
N HIS A 39 11.17 1.10 -3.90
CA HIS A 39 11.50 1.20 -2.48
C HIS A 39 12.84 0.52 -2.19
N LEU A 40 13.62 1.11 -1.28
CA LEU A 40 14.90 0.61 -0.80
C LEU A 40 15.01 0.83 0.71
N SER A 41 15.59 -0.13 1.42
CA SER A 41 15.97 0.00 2.82
C SER A 41 17.45 -0.31 2.98
N VAL A 42 18.15 0.47 3.81
CA VAL A 42 19.59 0.29 4.12
C VAL A 42 19.76 0.37 5.63
N LEU A 43 20.56 -0.54 6.20
CA LEU A 43 20.98 -0.51 7.59
C LEU A 43 22.51 -0.52 7.63
N ALA A 44 23.10 0.47 8.29
CA ALA A 44 24.53 0.62 8.41
C ALA A 44 25.05 0.00 9.74
N PRO A 45 26.34 -0.41 9.81
CA PRO A 45 26.91 -1.02 11.02
C PRO A 45 26.90 -0.13 12.27
N ASN A 46 26.84 1.19 12.10
CA ASN A 46 26.74 2.15 13.19
C ASN A 46 25.31 2.30 13.74
N GLY A 47 24.34 1.57 13.19
CA GLY A 47 22.94 1.63 13.58
C GLY A 47 22.10 2.63 12.78
N ASP A 48 22.69 3.35 11.82
CA ASP A 48 21.91 4.24 10.96
C ASP A 48 21.00 3.42 10.03
N ALA A 49 19.73 3.79 9.97
CA ALA A 49 18.74 3.15 9.12
C ALA A 49 18.13 4.18 8.14
N VAL A 50 18.05 3.79 6.86
CA VAL A 50 17.52 4.61 5.78
C VAL A 50 16.41 3.85 5.07
N SER A 51 15.25 4.49 4.90
CA SER A 51 14.11 3.96 4.16
C SER A 51 13.72 4.98 3.08
N VAL A 52 13.85 4.60 1.81
CA VAL A 52 13.66 5.50 0.67
C VAL A 52 12.62 4.91 -0.28
N THR A 53 11.62 5.72 -0.57
CA THR A 53 10.60 5.45 -1.58
C THR A 53 10.72 6.51 -2.66
N SER A 54 10.84 6.10 -3.92
CA SER A 54 10.97 7.01 -5.06
C SER A 54 10.02 6.61 -6.17
N THR A 55 9.41 7.61 -6.82
CA THR A 55 8.43 7.44 -7.90
C THR A 55 8.60 8.53 -8.95
N ILE A 56 8.10 8.25 -10.16
CA ILE A 56 7.89 9.24 -11.22
C ILE A 56 6.39 9.36 -11.57
N ASN A 57 5.54 8.88 -10.66
CA ASN A 57 4.13 8.57 -10.80
C ASN A 57 3.85 7.40 -11.75
N LEU A 58 3.43 7.67 -12.99
CA LEU A 58 3.06 6.65 -13.94
C LEU A 58 4.29 5.97 -14.55
N TYR A 59 4.07 4.86 -15.25
CA TYR A 59 5.15 4.23 -16.03
C TYR A 59 5.71 5.24 -17.06
N PHE A 60 7.02 5.50 -16.95
CA PHE A 60 7.73 6.54 -17.71
C PHE A 60 7.28 7.98 -17.43
N GLY A 61 6.60 8.21 -16.30
CA GLY A 61 6.14 9.52 -15.86
C GLY A 61 5.33 10.26 -16.93
N SER A 62 5.77 11.48 -17.25
CA SER A 62 5.18 12.31 -18.31
C SER A 62 5.39 11.78 -19.73
N LYS A 63 6.19 10.71 -19.91
CA LYS A 63 6.68 10.21 -21.20
C LYS A 63 7.51 11.24 -21.98
N VAL A 64 7.99 12.29 -21.29
CA VAL A 64 8.90 13.30 -21.83
C VAL A 64 10.32 13.02 -21.35
N VAL A 65 11.26 13.04 -22.30
CA VAL A 65 12.69 12.87 -22.02
C VAL A 65 13.45 14.15 -22.37
N GLY A 66 14.35 14.58 -21.49
CA GLY A 66 15.27 15.67 -21.78
C GLY A 66 16.20 15.30 -22.93
N SER A 67 16.11 16.02 -24.06
CA SER A 67 16.86 15.71 -25.30
C SER A 67 18.39 15.75 -25.15
N ARG A 68 18.89 16.40 -24.10
CA ARG A 68 20.34 16.47 -23.80
C ARG A 68 20.80 15.52 -22.71
N THR A 69 19.96 15.25 -21.71
CA THR A 69 20.35 14.54 -20.48
C THR A 69 19.82 13.11 -20.44
N GLY A 70 18.83 12.77 -21.26
CA GLY A 70 18.15 11.47 -21.20
C GLY A 70 17.28 11.28 -19.96
N ILE A 71 17.07 12.32 -19.15
CA ILE A 71 16.26 12.25 -17.93
C ILE A 71 14.78 12.23 -18.31
N ILE A 72 14.04 11.24 -17.78
CA ILE A 72 12.58 11.15 -17.88
C ILE A 72 11.96 12.05 -16.81
N PHE A 73 11.01 12.90 -17.20
CA PHE A 73 10.31 13.76 -16.25
C PHE A 73 9.09 13.06 -15.64
N ASN A 74 8.89 13.24 -14.33
CA ASN A 74 7.71 12.73 -13.62
C ASN A 74 6.41 13.43 -14.08
N ASN A 75 5.27 12.85 -13.72
CA ASN A 75 3.96 13.48 -13.83
C ASN A 75 3.22 13.48 -12.48
N GLU A 76 3.92 13.72 -11.38
CA GLU A 76 3.37 13.63 -10.02
C GLU A 76 2.18 14.60 -9.78
N MET A 77 2.13 15.70 -10.54
CA MET A 77 1.01 16.64 -10.49
C MET A 77 -0.35 16.02 -10.84
N ASP A 78 -0.36 14.84 -11.48
CA ASP A 78 -1.57 14.07 -11.80
C ASP A 78 -2.24 13.46 -10.55
N ASP A 79 -1.48 13.24 -9.46
CA ASP A 79 -2.01 12.67 -8.21
C ASP A 79 -2.86 13.69 -7.44
N PHE A 80 -2.81 14.97 -7.81
CA PHE A 80 -3.57 16.01 -7.14
C PHE A 80 -4.87 16.33 -7.86
N SER A 81 -5.94 16.40 -7.08
CA SER A 81 -7.19 16.96 -7.56
C SER A 81 -7.09 18.48 -7.68
N THR A 82 -7.57 19.01 -8.80
CA THR A 82 -7.59 20.45 -9.06
C THR A 82 -8.91 21.03 -8.56
N PRO A 83 -8.91 22.06 -7.67
CA PRO A 83 -10.14 22.67 -7.19
C PRO A 83 -11.06 23.07 -8.35
N ASN A 84 -12.37 22.82 -8.20
CA ASN A 84 -13.40 23.10 -9.20
C ASN A 84 -13.27 22.34 -10.53
N THR A 85 -12.44 21.29 -10.58
CA THR A 85 -12.33 20.41 -11.75
C THR A 85 -12.97 19.07 -11.42
N VAL A 86 -13.77 18.55 -12.35
CA VAL A 86 -14.28 17.18 -12.32
C VAL A 86 -13.39 16.38 -13.26
N ASN A 87 -12.85 15.24 -12.81
CA ASN A 87 -11.98 14.42 -13.65
C ASN A 87 -12.75 13.82 -14.85
N SER A 88 -12.04 13.19 -15.79
CA SER A 88 -12.62 12.56 -16.99
C SER A 88 -13.67 11.47 -16.70
N PHE A 89 -13.78 11.03 -15.45
CA PHE A 89 -14.71 10.01 -14.97
C PHE A 89 -15.89 10.60 -14.17
N GLY A 90 -16.04 11.93 -14.10
CA GLY A 90 -17.15 12.58 -13.40
C GLY A 90 -16.94 12.75 -11.89
N VAL A 91 -15.74 12.49 -11.38
CA VAL A 91 -15.41 12.58 -9.95
C VAL A 91 -15.01 14.03 -9.60
N PRO A 92 -15.71 14.70 -8.65
CA PRO A 92 -15.32 16.03 -8.22
C PRO A 92 -13.99 16.02 -7.46
N ALA A 93 -13.28 17.13 -7.46
CA ALA A 93 -12.01 17.24 -6.75
C ALA A 93 -12.17 17.02 -5.24
N SER A 94 -11.34 16.14 -4.66
CA SER A 94 -11.34 15.83 -3.23
C SER A 94 -10.48 16.86 -2.48
N PRO A 95 -11.03 17.64 -1.53
CA PRO A 95 -10.25 18.60 -0.76
C PRO A 95 -9.10 17.96 0.04
N ALA A 96 -9.22 16.66 0.38
CA ALA A 96 -8.16 15.89 1.03
C ALA A 96 -6.96 15.61 0.10
N ASN A 97 -7.20 15.67 -1.22
CA ASN A 97 -6.25 15.40 -2.28
C ASN A 97 -5.87 16.66 -3.09
N PHE A 98 -6.01 17.86 -2.52
CA PHE A 98 -5.44 19.08 -3.10
C PHE A 98 -3.93 19.12 -2.94
N ILE A 99 -3.25 19.96 -3.73
CA ILE A 99 -1.79 20.17 -3.68
C ILE A 99 -1.40 20.68 -2.29
N LYS A 100 -0.98 19.75 -1.43
CA LYS A 100 -0.36 20.00 -0.14
C LYS A 100 0.63 18.87 0.15
N PRO A 101 1.68 19.13 0.94
CA PRO A 101 2.49 18.03 1.49
C PRO A 101 1.58 17.08 2.28
N GLU A 102 1.95 15.78 2.36
CA GLU A 102 1.35 14.76 3.26
C GLU A 102 0.37 13.71 2.67
N ASN A 103 0.59 13.14 1.48
CA ASN A 103 -0.18 11.95 1.08
C ASN A 103 0.69 10.87 0.41
N VAL A 104 1.00 9.79 1.14
CA VAL A 104 1.26 8.45 0.58
C VAL A 104 0.82 7.41 1.61
N HIS A 105 -0.15 6.57 1.29
CA HIS A 105 -0.51 5.39 2.09
C HIS A 105 0.09 4.15 1.43
N CYS A 106 0.88 3.38 2.19
CA CYS A 106 1.35 2.04 1.78
C CYS A 106 0.63 0.99 2.64
N PRO A 107 -0.59 0.55 2.29
CA PRO A 107 -1.35 -0.40 3.12
C PRO A 107 -0.62 -1.72 3.36
N GLN A 108 0.35 -2.07 2.51
CA GLN A 108 1.14 -3.30 2.62
C GLN A 108 2.17 -3.26 3.76
N CYS A 109 2.64 -2.09 4.19
CA CYS A 109 3.53 -2.02 5.35
C CYS A 109 2.80 -2.43 6.65
N VAL A 110 1.47 -2.21 6.71
CA VAL A 110 0.63 -2.62 7.85
C VAL A 110 0.58 -4.13 7.97
N GLN A 111 0.34 -4.85 6.85
CA GLN A 111 0.31 -6.31 6.87
C GLN A 111 1.66 -6.88 7.33
N VAL A 112 2.78 -6.44 6.73
CA VAL A 112 4.11 -6.96 7.09
C VAL A 112 4.44 -6.66 8.55
N THR A 113 4.13 -5.46 9.05
CA THR A 113 4.36 -5.08 10.45
C THR A 113 3.51 -5.91 11.41
N ALA A 114 2.24 -6.17 11.08
CA ALA A 114 1.38 -7.02 11.91
C ALA A 114 1.89 -8.47 11.97
N LEU A 115 2.31 -9.03 10.83
CA LEU A 115 2.85 -10.40 10.77
C LEU A 115 4.14 -10.53 11.60
N THR A 116 5.05 -9.55 11.53
CA THR A 116 6.29 -9.60 12.32
C THR A 116 6.07 -9.31 13.79
N GLN A 117 5.37 -8.21 14.11
CA GLN A 117 5.26 -7.72 15.50
C GLN A 117 4.20 -8.43 16.33
N TRP A 118 3.08 -8.84 15.74
CA TRP A 118 1.98 -9.49 16.47
C TRP A 118 1.97 -11.01 16.32
N LEU A 119 2.39 -11.52 15.17
CA LEU A 119 2.40 -12.97 14.90
C LEU A 119 3.80 -13.59 14.99
N GLY A 120 4.84 -12.79 15.22
CA GLY A 120 6.21 -13.27 15.44
C GLY A 120 6.85 -13.90 14.21
N MET A 121 6.32 -13.64 13.00
CA MET A 121 6.87 -14.18 11.77
C MET A 121 8.23 -13.57 11.44
N GLY A 122 9.13 -14.36 10.85
CA GLY A 122 10.38 -13.83 10.30
C GLY A 122 10.14 -12.89 9.12
N ILE A 123 11.06 -11.96 8.86
CA ILE A 123 10.88 -10.94 7.80
C ILE A 123 10.64 -11.53 6.41
N LYS A 124 11.27 -12.68 6.12
CA LYS A 124 11.06 -13.41 4.87
C LYS A 124 9.63 -13.93 4.76
N GLU A 125 9.17 -14.62 5.80
CA GLU A 125 7.82 -15.18 5.84
C GLU A 125 6.77 -14.07 5.75
N ALA A 126 6.95 -12.98 6.50
CA ALA A 126 6.02 -11.85 6.49
C ALA A 126 5.92 -11.15 5.12
N ILE A 127 7.04 -10.94 4.42
CA ILE A 127 7.06 -10.31 3.09
C ILE A 127 6.49 -11.24 2.01
N ASP A 128 6.80 -12.53 2.10
CA ASP A 128 6.36 -13.53 1.11
C ASP A 128 4.90 -13.94 1.32
N HIS A 129 4.33 -13.70 2.51
CA HIS A 129 2.94 -14.01 2.85
C HIS A 129 1.97 -13.47 1.79
N ARG A 130 0.92 -14.25 1.52
CA ARG A 130 -0.13 -13.87 0.57
C ARG A 130 -0.84 -12.60 1.04
N ARG A 131 -1.14 -11.72 0.10
CA ARG A 131 -1.67 -10.39 0.39
C ARG A 131 -3.16 -10.30 0.10
N LEU A 132 -3.81 -9.48 0.92
CA LEU A 132 -5.15 -8.97 0.66
C LEU A 132 -5.09 -7.44 0.74
N HIS A 133 -5.93 -6.79 -0.03
CA HIS A 133 -6.07 -5.34 -0.02
C HIS A 133 -7.55 -4.99 -0.09
N HIS A 134 -8.00 -4.06 0.75
CA HIS A 134 -9.34 -3.51 0.69
C HIS A 134 -9.22 -1.99 0.72
N GLN A 135 -9.89 -1.34 -0.21
CA GLN A 135 -10.12 0.10 -0.22
C GLN A 135 -11.62 0.37 -0.18
N LEU A 136 -12.03 1.50 0.35
CA LEU A 136 -13.46 1.74 0.61
C LEU A 136 -14.30 1.80 -0.68
N LEU A 137 -13.73 2.33 -1.77
CA LEU A 137 -14.32 2.30 -3.09
C LEU A 137 -13.30 1.74 -4.11
N PRO A 138 -13.69 0.83 -5.02
CA PRO A 138 -14.94 0.06 -4.99
C PRO A 138 -14.87 -0.91 -3.81
N ALA A 139 -16.00 -1.21 -3.15
CA ALA A 139 -16.04 -2.11 -2.01
C ALA A 139 -15.83 -3.58 -2.41
N HIS A 140 -14.57 -3.94 -2.62
CA HIS A 140 -14.12 -5.30 -2.85
C HIS A 140 -12.74 -5.51 -2.22
N ILE A 141 -12.44 -6.77 -1.94
CA ILE A 141 -11.15 -7.22 -1.45
C ILE A 141 -10.39 -7.81 -2.63
N ASP A 142 -9.26 -7.20 -2.96
CA ASP A 142 -8.29 -7.78 -3.86
C ASP A 142 -7.44 -8.80 -3.11
N VAL A 143 -7.39 -10.04 -3.60
CA VAL A 143 -6.61 -11.12 -2.99
C VAL A 143 -5.67 -11.75 -3.99
N GLU A 144 -4.47 -12.09 -3.54
CA GLU A 144 -3.50 -12.82 -4.36
C GLU A 144 -3.93 -14.27 -4.59
N LYS A 145 -3.55 -14.82 -5.75
CA LYS A 145 -3.72 -16.26 -6.02
C LYS A 145 -3.04 -17.12 -4.95
N GLY A 146 -3.76 -18.14 -4.48
CA GLY A 146 -3.29 -19.05 -3.44
C GLY A 146 -3.50 -18.55 -2.00
N PHE A 147 -4.32 -17.52 -1.79
CA PHE A 147 -4.78 -17.14 -0.47
C PHE A 147 -5.61 -18.27 0.18
N PRO A 148 -5.52 -18.51 1.50
CA PRO A 148 -6.23 -19.63 2.14
C PRO A 148 -7.75 -19.57 1.96
N GLN A 149 -8.33 -20.61 1.35
CA GLN A 149 -9.75 -20.65 0.96
C GLN A 149 -10.69 -20.49 2.16
N TYR A 150 -10.38 -21.09 3.31
CA TYR A 150 -11.24 -21.00 4.50
C TYR A 150 -11.38 -19.56 5.01
N ILE A 151 -10.38 -18.70 4.78
CA ILE A 151 -10.46 -17.27 5.12
C ILE A 151 -11.36 -16.55 4.10
N LEU A 152 -11.20 -16.85 2.81
CA LEU A 152 -12.04 -16.29 1.74
C LEU A 152 -13.52 -16.63 1.97
N ASP A 153 -13.81 -17.89 2.33
CA ASP A 153 -15.16 -18.34 2.66
C ASP A 153 -15.71 -17.63 3.91
N GLY A 154 -14.84 -17.30 4.88
CA GLY A 154 -15.18 -16.45 6.02
C GLY A 154 -15.58 -15.04 5.59
N LEU A 155 -14.75 -14.40 4.77
CA LEU A 155 -15.00 -13.04 4.26
C LEU A 155 -16.27 -12.96 3.42
N ILE A 156 -16.51 -13.95 2.55
CA ILE A 156 -17.75 -14.04 1.75
C ILE A 156 -18.97 -14.18 2.66
N ARG A 157 -18.89 -15.02 3.71
CA ARG A 157 -19.99 -15.16 4.69
C ARG A 157 -20.29 -13.86 5.43
N LEU A 158 -19.28 -13.03 5.68
CA LEU A 158 -19.43 -11.71 6.27
C LEU A 158 -19.94 -10.66 5.26
N GLY A 159 -20.13 -11.03 3.99
CA GLY A 159 -20.69 -10.16 2.95
C GLY A 159 -19.65 -9.42 2.10
N HIS A 160 -18.35 -9.73 2.22
CA HIS A 160 -17.33 -9.10 1.40
C HIS A 160 -17.34 -9.64 -0.03
N ASN A 161 -17.19 -8.71 -0.99
CA ASN A 161 -16.93 -9.06 -2.38
C ASN A 161 -15.42 -9.28 -2.59
N ILE A 162 -15.03 -10.35 -3.29
CA ILE A 162 -13.63 -10.75 -3.45
C ILE A 162 -13.25 -10.81 -4.93
N THR A 163 -12.13 -10.19 -5.27
CA THR A 163 -11.52 -10.22 -6.61
C THR A 163 -10.14 -10.84 -6.53
N LEU A 164 -9.89 -11.87 -7.35
CA LEU A 164 -8.56 -12.47 -7.48
C LEU A 164 -7.68 -11.61 -8.38
N LYS A 165 -6.47 -11.31 -7.92
CA LYS A 165 -5.43 -10.60 -8.69
C LYS A 165 -4.20 -11.48 -8.88
N ASP A 166 -3.56 -11.34 -10.04
CA ASP A 166 -2.31 -12.05 -10.35
C ASP A 166 -1.14 -11.60 -9.48
N SER A 167 -1.15 -10.33 -9.06
CA SER A 167 -0.20 -9.74 -8.12
C SER A 167 -0.81 -8.49 -7.50
N ALA A 168 -0.53 -8.23 -6.22
CA ALA A 168 -0.96 -7.02 -5.54
C ALA A 168 -0.28 -5.73 -6.06
N GLY A 169 0.58 -5.81 -7.10
CA GLY A 169 1.20 -4.65 -7.76
C GLY A 169 2.32 -3.94 -6.97
N CYS A 170 2.36 -4.15 -5.65
CA CYS A 170 3.30 -3.53 -4.72
C CYS A 170 4.48 -4.44 -4.39
N VAL A 171 5.56 -3.81 -3.92
CA VAL A 171 6.78 -4.49 -3.44
C VAL A 171 7.14 -3.99 -2.06
N VAL A 172 7.72 -4.88 -1.27
CA VAL A 172 8.28 -4.57 0.04
C VAL A 172 9.75 -4.95 0.05
N GLN A 173 10.59 -4.03 0.52
CA GLN A 173 11.96 -4.34 0.96
C GLN A 173 11.96 -4.17 2.47
N GLY A 174 12.53 -5.13 3.20
CA GLY A 174 12.51 -5.08 4.65
C GLY A 174 13.80 -5.61 5.27
N ILE A 175 14.23 -4.93 6.32
CA ILE A 175 15.34 -5.32 7.19
C ILE A 175 14.76 -5.43 8.60
N LEU A 176 15.01 -6.55 9.27
CA LEU A 176 14.62 -6.82 10.65
C LEU A 176 15.86 -7.12 11.47
N GLN A 177 16.09 -6.30 12.50
CA GLN A 177 17.13 -6.50 13.50
C GLN A 177 16.52 -7.15 14.75
N GLN A 178 17.07 -8.29 15.16
CA GLN A 178 16.60 -9.04 16.32
C GLN A 178 17.43 -8.72 17.58
N GLN A 179 16.95 -9.17 18.76
CA GLN A 179 17.50 -8.81 20.08
C GLN A 179 18.96 -9.25 20.31
N GLU A 180 19.52 -10.10 19.46
CA GLU A 180 20.92 -10.56 19.54
C GLU A 180 21.84 -9.92 18.49
N GLY A 181 21.38 -8.84 17.84
CA GLY A 181 22.13 -8.17 16.77
C GLY A 181 22.10 -8.92 15.43
N VAL A 182 21.36 -10.03 15.34
CA VAL A 182 21.11 -10.75 14.09
C VAL A 182 20.25 -9.87 13.19
N VAL A 183 20.78 -9.57 12.00
CA VAL A 183 20.08 -8.81 10.95
C VAL A 183 19.59 -9.79 9.89
N THR A 184 18.30 -9.70 9.58
CA THR A 184 17.68 -10.44 8.49
C THR A 184 17.09 -9.45 7.49
N ALA A 185 17.33 -9.67 6.20
CA ALA A 185 16.78 -8.84 5.14
C ALA A 185 16.06 -9.72 4.13
N ASN A 186 14.99 -9.22 3.54
CA ASN A 186 14.30 -9.92 2.45
C ASN A 186 13.77 -8.91 1.44
N SER A 187 13.87 -9.31 0.17
CA SER A 187 13.28 -8.60 -0.96
C SER A 187 12.07 -9.35 -1.45
N ASP A 188 11.00 -8.61 -1.75
CA ASP A 188 9.80 -9.20 -2.33
C ASP A 188 10.11 -9.84 -3.69
N TYR A 189 9.94 -11.16 -3.76
CA TYR A 189 10.21 -11.95 -4.95
C TYR A 189 9.37 -11.51 -6.16
N ARG A 190 8.23 -10.84 -5.94
CA ARG A 190 7.28 -10.43 -6.98
C ARG A 190 7.85 -9.44 -8.01
N LYS A 191 8.95 -8.74 -7.71
CA LYS A 191 9.70 -7.92 -8.70
C LYS A 191 11.19 -8.21 -8.73
N HIS A 192 11.60 -9.42 -8.36
CA HIS A 192 12.98 -9.91 -8.50
C HIS A 192 14.06 -9.06 -7.80
N GLY A 193 13.70 -8.32 -6.74
CA GLY A 193 14.69 -7.63 -5.90
C GLY A 193 15.56 -8.63 -5.14
N GLN A 194 16.73 -8.17 -4.66
CA GLN A 194 17.64 -8.99 -3.86
C GLN A 194 18.18 -8.20 -2.66
N PRO A 195 18.23 -8.80 -1.47
CA PRO A 195 19.00 -8.26 -0.35
C PRO A 195 20.48 -8.62 -0.52
N ASP A 196 21.37 -7.72 -0.08
CA ASP A 196 22.81 -7.96 -0.04
C ASP A 196 23.42 -7.23 1.18
N GLY A 197 24.58 -7.69 1.65
CA GLY A 197 25.24 -7.17 2.86
C GLY A 197 26.67 -7.71 3.04
N TYR A 198 27.42 -7.08 3.95
CA TYR A 198 28.83 -7.41 4.25
C TYR A 198 29.16 -7.28 5.73
#